data_AF-A0A3B9ETG3-F1
#
_entry.id   AF-A0A3B9ETG3-F1
#
_cell.length_a   1.000
_cell.length_b   1.000
_cell.length_c   1.000
_cell.angle_alpha   90.00
_cell.angle_beta   90.00
_cell.angle_gamma   90.00
#
_symmetry.space_group_name_H-M   'P 1'
#
loop_
_entity.id
_entity.type
_entity.pdbx_description
1 polymer ?
#
loop_
_entity_poly.entity_id
_entity_poly.type
_entity_poly.pdbx_seq_one_letter_code
_entity_poly.pdbx_strand_id
1 'polypeptide(L)'
;MIATHNLPLMVTLTFVGLGILAIVAAITYTMGRRAYGYKGLGDISVLIFFGYVGVVGSYFLQTNFLNWEVFLPATAVGFLAMGVLNLNNMRDIEEDRKNGKRTLAVMMGLQGAKYYHGALLILAMDLAFIYNAITPGGFWRNLYFLCIPLILLNLYRAVKANDPKDFEPLLKMLALTTLLFTLLFGVGQLYS
;
A
#
# COMPACT_ATOMS: atom_id res chain seq x y z
N MET A 1 -8.46 -13.28 -22.69
CA MET A 1 -7.05 -13.64 -22.41
C MET A 1 -6.16 -12.88 -23.39
N ILE A 2 -6.01 -11.56 -23.21
CA ILE A 2 -5.36 -10.66 -24.20
C ILE A 2 -4.00 -10.13 -23.70
N ALA A 3 -3.79 -10.07 -22.37
CA ALA A 3 -2.59 -9.47 -21.78
C ALA A 3 -1.28 -10.25 -21.98
N THR A 4 -1.33 -11.52 -22.41
CA THR A 4 -0.13 -12.39 -22.49
C THR A 4 0.17 -12.90 -23.90
N HIS A 5 -0.59 -12.49 -24.91
CA HIS A 5 -0.56 -13.15 -26.23
C HIS A 5 0.79 -13.01 -26.97
N ASN A 6 1.56 -11.96 -26.66
CA ASN A 6 2.87 -11.70 -27.27
C ASN A 6 4.04 -11.84 -26.27
N LEU A 7 3.76 -12.33 -25.06
CA LEU A 7 4.77 -12.48 -24.02
C LEU A 7 5.42 -13.87 -24.09
N PRO A 8 6.75 -13.99 -23.87
CA PRO A 8 7.39 -15.29 -23.77
C PRO A 8 6.69 -16.18 -22.75
N LEU A 9 6.54 -17.47 -23.05
CA LEU A 9 5.86 -18.43 -22.16
C LEU A 9 6.40 -18.37 -20.71
N MET A 10 7.71 -18.15 -20.56
CA MET A 10 8.39 -17.94 -19.27
C MET A 10 7.81 -16.77 -18.46
N VAL A 11 7.46 -15.65 -19.12
CA VAL A 11 6.86 -14.48 -18.46
C VAL A 11 5.45 -14.81 -17.98
N THR A 12 4.65 -15.43 -18.84
CA THR A 12 3.30 -15.87 -18.49
C THR A 12 3.32 -16.83 -17.29
N LEU A 13 4.23 -17.82 -17.30
CA LEU A 13 4.41 -18.75 -16.19
C LEU A 13 4.89 -18.04 -14.91
N THR A 14 5.73 -17.01 -15.03
CA THR A 14 6.17 -16.20 -13.88
C THR A 14 4.99 -15.47 -13.23
N PHE A 15 4.10 -14.84 -14.00
CA PHE A 15 2.93 -14.16 -13.46
C PHE A 15 1.90 -15.13 -12.88
N VAL A 16 1.72 -16.30 -13.48
CA VAL A 16 0.91 -17.38 -12.88
C VAL A 16 1.52 -17.81 -11.54
N GLY A 17 2.85 -17.98 -11.48
CA GLY A 17 3.57 -18.27 -10.24
C GLY A 17 3.39 -17.18 -9.18
N LEU A 18 3.50 -15.90 -9.56
CA LEU A 18 3.25 -14.75 -8.67
C LEU A 18 1.80 -14.72 -8.18
N GLY A 19 0.84 -15.06 -9.03
CA GLY A 19 -0.57 -15.18 -8.66
C GLY A 19 -0.81 -16.30 -7.64
N ILE A 20 -0.21 -17.47 -7.87
CA ILE A 20 -0.25 -18.59 -6.91
C ILE A 20 0.42 -18.19 -5.59
N LEU A 21 1.58 -17.53 -5.64
CA LEU A 21 2.27 -17.02 -4.45
C LEU A 21 1.43 -15.99 -3.71
N ALA A 22 0.70 -15.12 -4.40
CA ALA A 22 -0.22 -14.16 -3.78
C ALA A 22 -1.37 -14.87 -3.06
N ILE A 23 -1.95 -15.91 -3.68
CA ILE A 23 -2.99 -16.74 -3.05
C ILE A 23 -2.43 -17.47 -1.82
N VAL A 24 -1.26 -18.10 -1.95
CA VAL A 24 -0.59 -18.78 -0.83
C VAL A 24 -0.25 -17.79 0.28
N ALA A 25 0.22 -16.59 -0.03
CA ALA A 25 0.48 -15.53 0.94
C ALA A 25 -0.82 -15.09 1.65
N ALA A 26 -1.92 -14.93 0.93
CA ALA A 26 -3.22 -14.59 1.52
C ALA A 26 -3.77 -15.70 2.45
N ILE A 27 -3.60 -16.97 2.07
CA ILE A 27 -4.01 -18.12 2.89
C ILE A 27 -3.12 -18.25 4.13
N THR A 28 -1.80 -18.17 3.96
CA THR A 28 -0.84 -18.24 5.07
C THR A 28 -0.83 -17.00 5.97
N TYR A 29 -1.44 -15.91 5.53
CA TYR A 29 -1.74 -14.73 6.37
C TYR A 29 -2.88 -15.00 7.37
N THR A 30 -3.87 -15.81 6.98
CA THR A 30 -5.10 -16.04 7.77
C THR A 30 -5.16 -17.39 8.49
N MET A 31 -4.48 -18.44 8.00
CA MET A 31 -4.62 -19.80 8.53
C MET A 31 -3.34 -20.36 9.20
N GLY A 32 -3.49 -20.83 10.45
CA GLY A 32 -2.51 -21.67 11.18
C GLY A 32 -1.86 -21.02 12.42
N ARG A 33 -1.38 -21.85 13.36
CA ARG A 33 -0.67 -21.44 14.60
C ARG A 33 0.66 -20.67 14.37
N ARG A 34 1.09 -20.54 13.11
CA ARG A 34 2.32 -19.84 12.66
C ARG A 34 2.05 -18.88 11.48
N ALA A 35 0.83 -18.38 11.31
CA ALA A 35 0.55 -17.44 10.21
C ALA A 35 1.51 -16.24 10.26
N TYR A 36 1.99 -15.77 9.11
CA TYR A 36 3.02 -14.71 9.07
C TYR A 36 2.56 -13.37 9.68
N GLY A 37 1.24 -13.15 9.76
CA GLY A 37 0.65 -12.03 10.50
C GLY A 37 1.04 -12.00 11.99
N TYR A 38 1.42 -13.14 12.58
CA TYR A 38 1.89 -13.22 13.97
C TYR A 38 3.32 -12.69 14.16
N LYS A 39 4.10 -12.49 13.08
CA LYS A 39 5.52 -12.11 13.12
C LYS A 39 5.82 -10.67 12.68
N GLY A 40 4.80 -9.83 12.45
CA GLY A 40 5.01 -8.44 12.03
C GLY A 40 5.49 -8.28 10.58
N LEU A 41 5.31 -9.32 9.75
CA LEU A 41 5.69 -9.33 8.33
C LEU A 41 4.54 -8.92 7.39
N GLY A 42 3.43 -8.44 7.95
CA GLY A 42 2.25 -8.01 7.18
C GLY A 42 2.58 -6.84 6.26
N ASP A 43 3.27 -5.83 6.78
CA ASP A 43 3.62 -4.60 6.09
C ASP A 43 4.49 -4.83 4.85
N ILE A 44 5.51 -5.70 4.96
CA ILE A 44 6.36 -6.10 3.83
C ILE A 44 5.53 -6.84 2.78
N SER A 45 4.65 -7.74 3.21
CA SER A 45 3.74 -8.45 2.30
C SER A 45 2.84 -7.46 1.57
N VAL A 46 2.27 -6.48 2.26
CA VAL A 46 1.41 -5.45 1.65
C VAL A 46 2.19 -4.63 0.61
N LEU A 47 3.40 -4.18 0.92
CA LEU A 47 4.24 -3.46 -0.04
C LEU A 47 4.54 -4.30 -1.29
N ILE A 48 4.91 -5.56 -1.11
CA ILE A 48 5.21 -6.45 -2.23
C ILE A 48 3.97 -6.68 -3.10
N PHE A 49 2.82 -7.02 -2.51
CA PHE A 49 1.64 -7.40 -3.31
C PHE A 49 0.87 -6.20 -3.86
N PHE A 50 0.59 -5.18 -3.04
CA PHE A 50 -0.19 -4.02 -3.47
C PHE A 50 0.67 -2.96 -4.16
N GLY A 51 1.94 -2.83 -3.76
CA GLY A 51 2.90 -1.94 -4.43
C GLY A 51 3.52 -2.61 -5.65
N TYR A 52 4.46 -3.52 -5.45
CA TYR A 52 5.32 -4.01 -6.53
C TYR A 52 4.61 -4.94 -7.51
N VAL A 53 4.03 -6.03 -7.04
CA VAL A 53 3.31 -6.99 -7.91
C VAL A 53 2.10 -6.29 -8.55
N GLY A 54 1.35 -5.51 -7.76
CA GLY A 54 0.17 -4.77 -8.25
C GLY A 54 0.51 -3.72 -9.30
N VAL A 55 1.43 -2.79 -9.00
CA VAL A 55 1.71 -1.64 -9.86
C VAL A 55 2.79 -1.95 -10.90
N VAL A 56 3.99 -2.37 -10.45
CA VAL A 56 5.11 -2.68 -11.37
C VAL A 56 4.76 -3.88 -12.25
N GLY A 57 4.12 -4.90 -11.69
CA GLY A 57 3.68 -6.07 -12.46
C GLY A 57 2.67 -5.70 -13.54
N SER A 58 1.67 -4.86 -13.23
CA SER A 58 0.72 -4.38 -14.23
C SER A 58 1.37 -3.51 -15.31
N TYR A 59 2.29 -2.62 -14.91
CA TYR A 59 3.06 -1.80 -15.85
C TYR A 59 3.87 -2.68 -16.82
N PHE A 60 4.57 -3.68 -16.30
CA PHE A 60 5.38 -4.59 -17.10
C PHE A 60 4.52 -5.41 -18.08
N LEU A 61 3.35 -5.92 -17.65
CA LEU A 61 2.44 -6.65 -18.54
C LEU A 61 1.92 -5.80 -19.70
N GLN A 62 1.76 -4.50 -19.50
CA GLN A 62 1.23 -3.60 -20.53
C GLN A 62 2.32 -3.07 -21.46
N THR A 63 3.52 -2.81 -20.92
CA THR A 63 4.61 -2.15 -21.67
C THR A 63 5.67 -3.12 -22.17
N ASN A 64 5.72 -4.34 -21.63
CA ASN A 64 6.81 -5.31 -21.81
C ASN A 64 8.20 -4.77 -21.46
N PHE A 65 8.26 -3.72 -20.62
CA PHE A 65 9.49 -3.07 -20.20
C PHE A 65 9.48 -2.84 -18.70
N LEU A 66 10.64 -3.02 -18.06
CA LEU A 66 10.81 -2.74 -16.64
C LEU A 66 11.51 -1.39 -16.48
N ASN A 67 10.75 -0.37 -16.09
CA ASN A 67 11.32 0.92 -15.71
C ASN A 67 11.47 0.99 -14.19
N TRP A 68 12.70 1.23 -13.71
CA TRP A 68 13.00 1.37 -12.29
C TRP A 68 12.31 2.57 -11.63
N GLU A 69 11.99 3.62 -12.38
CA GLU A 69 11.28 4.79 -11.87
C GLU A 69 9.87 4.43 -11.39
N VAL A 70 9.23 3.42 -11.99
CA VAL A 70 7.86 2.97 -11.64
C VAL A 70 7.81 2.38 -10.22
N PHE A 71 8.96 2.00 -9.64
CA PHE A 71 9.02 1.58 -8.24
C PHE A 71 8.69 2.72 -7.27
N LEU A 72 8.86 3.99 -7.66
CA LEU A 72 8.49 5.14 -6.83
C LEU A 72 6.96 5.20 -6.60
N PRO A 73 6.11 5.32 -7.64
CA PRO A 73 4.66 5.30 -7.45
C PRO A 73 4.16 3.94 -6.92
N ALA A 74 4.81 2.82 -7.27
CA ALA A 74 4.48 1.52 -6.67
C ALA A 74 4.70 1.50 -5.15
N THR A 75 5.82 2.05 -4.68
CA THR A 75 6.11 2.17 -3.24
C THR A 75 5.13 3.14 -2.57
N ALA A 76 4.76 4.25 -3.23
CA ALA A 76 3.74 5.17 -2.71
C ALA A 76 2.40 4.47 -2.46
N VAL A 77 1.91 3.70 -3.44
CA VAL A 77 0.68 2.91 -3.29
C VAL A 77 0.82 1.85 -2.19
N GLY A 78 1.97 1.17 -2.13
CA GLY A 78 2.29 0.22 -1.07
C GLY A 78 2.25 0.85 0.33
N PHE A 79 2.81 2.04 0.51
CA PHE A 79 2.79 2.77 1.80
C PHE A 79 1.39 3.20 2.21
N LEU A 80 0.55 3.66 1.27
CA LEU A 80 -0.85 3.95 1.56
C LEU A 80 -1.62 2.68 1.99
N ALA A 81 -1.38 1.55 1.31
CA ALA A 81 -1.97 0.27 1.69
C ALA A 81 -1.46 -0.23 3.06
N MET A 82 -0.16 -0.05 3.36
CA MET A 82 0.40 -0.32 4.69
C MET A 82 -0.22 0.58 5.75
N GLY A 83 -0.54 1.84 5.43
CA GLY A 83 -1.27 2.74 6.33
C GLY A 83 -2.64 2.19 6.70
N VAL A 84 -3.36 1.58 5.75
CA VAL A 84 -4.65 0.90 6.02
C VAL A 84 -4.45 -0.28 6.98
N LEU A 85 -3.42 -1.10 6.74
CA LEU A 85 -3.07 -2.21 7.64
C LEU A 85 -2.66 -1.70 9.03
N ASN A 86 -1.90 -0.63 9.11
CA ASN A 86 -1.46 -0.06 10.38
C ASN A 86 -2.62 0.51 11.19
N LEU A 87 -3.61 1.16 10.56
CA LEU A 87 -4.86 1.55 11.24
C LEU A 87 -5.62 0.34 11.80
N ASN A 88 -5.66 -0.77 11.05
CA ASN A 88 -6.26 -2.02 11.51
C ASN A 88 -5.51 -2.57 12.74
N ASN A 89 -4.18 -2.61 12.68
CA ASN A 89 -3.33 -3.11 13.77
C ASN A 89 -3.36 -2.19 15.00
N MET A 90 -3.54 -0.88 14.83
CA MET A 90 -3.73 0.07 15.95
C MET A 90 -5.09 -0.12 16.63
N ARG A 91 -6.16 -0.37 15.86
CA ARG A 91 -7.48 -0.70 16.40
C ARG A 91 -7.42 -1.94 17.30
N ASP A 92 -6.75 -2.98 16.82
CA ASP A 92 -6.76 -4.30 17.45
C ASP A 92 -5.56 -4.53 18.39
N ILE A 93 -4.80 -3.48 18.74
CA ILE A 93 -3.50 -3.59 19.42
C ILE A 93 -3.55 -4.35 20.74
N GLU A 94 -4.60 -4.18 21.55
CA GLU A 94 -4.74 -4.88 22.83
C GLU A 94 -5.09 -6.36 22.65
N GLU A 95 -5.98 -6.66 21.71
CA GLU A 95 -6.39 -8.03 21.38
C GLU A 95 -5.23 -8.81 20.76
N ASP A 96 -4.52 -8.19 19.82
CA ASP A 96 -3.32 -8.73 19.19
C ASP A 96 -2.24 -9.04 20.23
N ARG A 97 -2.05 -8.14 21.21
CA ARG A 97 -1.11 -8.37 22.33
C ARG A 97 -1.55 -9.56 23.19
N LYS A 98 -2.83 -9.64 23.58
CA LYS A 98 -3.37 -10.75 24.39
C LYS A 98 -3.23 -12.09 23.68
N ASN A 99 -3.37 -12.10 22.36
CA ASN A 99 -3.22 -13.29 21.51
C ASN A 99 -1.77 -13.60 21.13
N GLY A 100 -0.79 -12.86 21.67
CA GLY A 100 0.64 -13.08 21.42
C GLY A 100 1.11 -12.74 20.01
N LYS A 101 0.32 -11.97 19.23
CA LYS A 101 0.76 -11.46 17.93
C LYS A 101 1.82 -10.39 18.12
N ARG A 102 2.81 -10.36 17.21
CA ARG A 102 3.88 -9.35 17.18
C ARG A 102 3.75 -8.45 15.95
N THR A 103 2.60 -7.78 15.79
CA THR A 103 2.45 -6.76 14.74
C THR A 103 3.35 -5.57 15.04
N LEU A 104 3.69 -4.77 14.01
CA LEU A 104 4.49 -3.56 14.21
C LEU A 104 3.82 -2.60 15.21
N ALA A 105 2.49 -2.47 15.16
CA ALA A 105 1.75 -1.67 16.12
C ALA A 105 1.91 -2.18 17.57
N VAL A 106 1.83 -3.49 17.80
CA VAL A 106 2.07 -4.09 19.12
C VAL A 106 3.51 -3.86 19.59
N MET A 107 4.48 -4.02 18.70
CA MET A 107 5.91 -3.86 19.00
C MET A 107 6.31 -2.41 19.32
N MET A 108 5.78 -1.44 18.56
CA MET A 108 6.05 -0.01 18.75
C MET A 108 5.18 0.63 19.84
N GLY A 109 4.08 -0.01 20.21
CA GLY A 109 3.01 0.59 20.99
C GLY A 109 2.18 1.60 20.18
N LEU A 110 1.04 2.01 20.74
CA LEU A 110 0.06 2.84 20.02
C LEU A 110 0.67 4.17 19.54
N GLN A 111 1.46 4.84 20.39
CA GLN A 111 2.08 6.11 20.03
C GLN A 111 3.13 5.96 18.92
N GLY A 112 3.96 4.92 18.98
CA GLY A 112 4.93 4.62 17.92
C GLY A 112 4.23 4.27 16.60
N ALA A 113 3.14 3.50 16.67
CA ALA A 113 2.32 3.17 15.50
C ALA A 113 1.68 4.39 14.84
N LYS A 114 1.33 5.43 15.60
CA LYS A 114 0.85 6.73 15.07
C LYS A 114 1.96 7.48 14.32
N TYR A 115 3.18 7.53 14.84
CA TYR A 115 4.31 8.14 14.13
C TYR A 115 4.64 7.38 12.85
N TYR A 116 4.62 6.05 12.92
CA TYR A 116 4.79 5.19 11.77
C TYR A 116 3.71 5.44 10.69
N HIS A 117 2.44 5.58 11.11
CA HIS A 117 1.34 5.97 10.22
C HIS A 117 1.62 7.29 9.49
N GLY A 118 2.08 8.29 10.23
CA GLY A 118 2.48 9.58 9.68
C GLY A 118 3.57 9.46 8.62
N ALA A 119 4.64 8.72 8.94
CA ALA A 119 5.75 8.50 8.03
C ALA A 119 5.30 7.82 6.73
N LEU A 120 4.45 6.79 6.80
CA LEU A 120 3.92 6.10 5.61
C LEU A 120 3.18 7.06 4.67
N LEU A 121 2.26 7.86 5.22
CA LEU A 121 1.41 8.77 4.43
C LEU A 121 2.22 9.91 3.81
N ILE A 122 3.18 10.47 4.54
CA ILE A 122 4.07 11.53 4.04
C ILE A 122 4.97 10.98 2.94
N LEU A 123 5.67 9.88 3.22
CA LEU A 123 6.58 9.27 2.24
C LEU A 123 5.85 8.81 0.97
N ALA A 124 4.59 8.38 1.08
CA ALA A 124 3.80 8.05 -0.11
C ALA A 124 3.61 9.26 -1.04
N MET A 125 3.31 10.43 -0.48
CA MET A 125 3.16 11.67 -1.24
C MET A 125 4.50 12.12 -1.82
N ASP A 126 5.57 12.03 -1.04
CA ASP A 126 6.92 12.41 -1.47
C ASP A 126 7.41 11.55 -2.63
N LEU A 127 7.21 10.23 -2.56
CA LEU A 127 7.64 9.30 -3.62
C LEU A 127 6.88 9.55 -4.94
N ALA A 128 5.58 9.83 -4.86
CA ALA A 128 4.78 10.19 -6.04
C ALA A 128 5.20 11.54 -6.63
N PHE A 129 5.55 12.50 -5.78
CA PHE A 129 6.06 13.80 -6.20
C PHE A 129 7.43 13.69 -6.85
N ILE A 130 8.35 12.93 -6.25
CA ILE A 130 9.69 12.68 -6.81
C ILE A 130 9.57 12.04 -8.19
N TYR A 131 8.71 11.03 -8.35
CA TYR A 131 8.47 10.41 -9.66
C TYR A 131 8.07 11.44 -10.71
N ASN A 132 7.09 12.30 -10.40
CA ASN A 132 6.65 13.34 -11.32
C ASN A 132 7.72 14.41 -11.60
N ALA A 133 8.59 14.70 -10.63
CA ALA A 133 9.65 15.69 -10.77
C ALA A 133 10.80 15.22 -11.67
N ILE A 134 11.10 13.91 -11.67
CA ILE A 134 12.22 13.34 -12.45
C ILE A 134 11.81 12.85 -13.84
N THR A 135 10.51 12.79 -14.12
CA THR A 135 9.98 12.33 -15.41
C THR A 135 9.33 13.50 -16.16
N PRO A 136 9.46 13.61 -17.50
CA PRO A 136 8.84 14.69 -18.26
C PRO A 136 7.31 14.66 -18.15
N GLY A 137 6.67 15.83 -18.09
CA GLY A 137 5.22 15.94 -18.31
C GLY A 137 4.59 17.23 -17.77
N GLY A 138 3.30 17.40 -18.06
CA GLY A 138 2.53 18.59 -17.70
C GLY A 138 2.09 18.70 -16.23
N PHE A 139 1.48 19.86 -15.91
CA PHE A 139 0.97 20.21 -14.58
C PHE A 139 -0.06 19.20 -14.03
N TRP A 140 -0.87 18.59 -14.90
CA TRP A 140 -1.96 17.68 -14.55
C TRP A 140 -1.51 16.38 -13.85
N ARG A 141 -0.21 16.06 -13.87
CA ARG A 141 0.33 14.88 -13.19
C ARG A 141 0.20 14.95 -11.67
N ASN A 142 0.05 16.15 -11.12
CA ASN A 142 -0.10 16.38 -9.67
C ASN A 142 -1.56 16.40 -9.19
N LEU A 143 -2.51 15.90 -9.97
CA LEU A 143 -3.93 15.81 -9.58
C LEU A 143 -4.16 15.07 -8.26
N TYR A 144 -3.30 14.09 -7.91
CA TYR A 144 -3.36 13.38 -6.64
C TYR A 144 -3.15 14.28 -5.41
N PHE A 145 -2.67 15.52 -5.57
CA PHE A 145 -2.64 16.52 -4.48
C PHE A 145 -4.03 16.86 -3.94
N LEU A 146 -5.11 16.59 -4.70
CA LEU A 146 -6.48 16.68 -4.19
C LEU A 146 -6.74 15.71 -3.03
N CYS A 147 -5.91 14.69 -2.83
CA CYS A 147 -5.97 13.80 -1.67
C CYS A 147 -5.37 14.40 -0.40
N ILE A 148 -4.58 15.49 -0.48
CA ILE A 148 -3.88 16.09 0.68
C ILE A 148 -4.85 16.43 1.82
N PRO A 149 -6.01 17.09 1.61
CA PRO A 149 -6.94 17.38 2.70
C PRO A 149 -7.45 16.11 3.41
N LEU A 150 -7.68 15.02 2.66
CA LEU A 150 -8.10 13.74 3.21
C LEU A 150 -6.97 13.09 4.01
N ILE A 151 -5.74 13.11 3.51
CA ILE A 151 -4.56 12.59 4.21
C ILE A 151 -4.33 13.36 5.51
N LEU A 152 -4.37 14.70 5.47
CA LEU A 152 -4.19 15.54 6.66
C LEU A 152 -5.30 15.30 7.69
N LEU A 153 -6.55 15.16 7.25
CA LEU A 153 -7.66 14.84 8.13
C LEU A 153 -7.50 13.44 8.75
N ASN A 154 -7.03 12.44 7.97
CA ASN A 154 -6.74 11.10 8.48
C ASN A 154 -5.64 11.15 9.56
N LEU A 155 -4.54 11.85 9.30
CA LEU A 155 -3.42 12.04 10.23
C LEU A 155 -3.86 12.73 11.53
N TYR A 156 -4.57 13.85 11.40
CA TYR A 156 -5.06 14.60 12.55
C TYR A 156 -5.96 13.75 13.45
N ARG A 157 -6.89 13.00 12.85
CA ARG A 157 -7.78 12.11 13.62
C ARG A 157 -7.04 10.91 14.19
N ALA A 158 -6.08 10.32 13.47
CA ALA A 158 -5.28 9.21 13.97
C ALA A 158 -4.42 9.60 15.18
N VAL A 159 -3.89 10.83 15.20
CA VAL A 159 -3.16 11.35 16.37
C VAL A 159 -4.07 11.45 17.60
N LYS A 160 -5.32 11.91 17.41
CA LYS A 160 -6.29 12.08 18.49
C LYS A 160 -7.01 10.79 18.92
N ALA A 161 -7.01 9.77 18.08
CA ALA A 161 -7.64 8.49 18.35
C ALA A 161 -6.95 7.76 19.51
N ASN A 162 -7.70 7.31 20.50
CA ASN A 162 -7.16 6.52 21.61
C ASN A 162 -7.92 5.21 21.79
N ASP A 163 -9.20 5.19 21.42
CA ASP A 163 -10.05 4.01 21.53
C ASP A 163 -10.12 3.26 20.19
N PRO A 164 -10.26 1.92 20.20
CA PRO A 164 -10.41 1.12 18.98
C PRO A 164 -11.47 1.66 18.00
N LYS A 165 -12.60 2.13 18.53
CA LYS A 165 -13.72 2.66 17.73
C LYS A 165 -13.35 3.90 16.91
N ASP A 166 -12.33 4.65 17.32
CA ASP A 166 -11.87 5.85 16.62
C ASP A 166 -11.17 5.50 15.29
N PHE A 167 -10.55 4.32 15.20
CA PHE A 167 -9.76 3.89 14.05
C PHE A 167 -10.61 3.32 12.91
N GLU A 168 -11.79 2.77 13.20
CA GLU A 168 -12.65 2.12 12.21
C GLU A 168 -13.09 3.07 11.06
N PRO A 169 -13.56 4.31 11.35
CA PRO A 169 -13.85 5.27 10.29
C PRO A 169 -12.59 5.69 9.50
N LEU A 170 -11.43 5.75 10.16
CA LEU A 170 -10.17 6.16 9.54
C LEU A 170 -9.66 5.11 8.55
N LEU A 171 -9.90 3.83 8.84
CA LEU A 171 -9.53 2.72 7.97
C LEU A 171 -10.31 2.80 6.65
N LYS A 172 -11.62 2.98 6.71
CA LYS A 172 -12.47 3.17 5.51
C LYS A 172 -12.08 4.43 4.74
N MET A 173 -11.84 5.52 5.45
CA MET A 173 -11.44 6.79 4.85
C MET A 173 -10.11 6.66 4.09
N LEU A 174 -9.09 6.04 4.70
CA LEU A 174 -7.79 5.88 4.07
C LEU A 174 -7.87 4.92 2.88
N ALA A 175 -8.60 3.81 2.99
CA ALA A 175 -8.78 2.89 1.86
C ALA A 175 -9.41 3.58 0.63
N LEU A 176 -10.44 4.41 0.84
CA LEU A 176 -11.03 5.22 -0.24
C LEU A 176 -10.08 6.31 -0.75
N THR A 177 -9.29 6.91 0.14
CA THR A 177 -8.27 7.90 -0.24
C THR A 177 -7.17 7.26 -1.09
N THR A 178 -6.76 6.01 -0.78
CA THR A 178 -5.81 5.24 -1.58
C THR A 178 -6.35 4.96 -2.97
N LEU A 179 -7.63 4.57 -3.08
CA LEU A 179 -8.29 4.38 -4.38
C LEU A 179 -8.37 5.69 -5.17
N LEU A 180 -8.77 6.78 -4.52
CA LEU A 180 -8.83 8.09 -5.15
C LEU A 180 -7.43 8.55 -5.61
N PHE A 181 -6.41 8.34 -4.78
CA PHE A 181 -5.02 8.64 -5.10
C PHE A 181 -4.56 7.87 -6.33
N THR A 182 -4.79 6.55 -6.41
CA THR A 182 -4.35 5.74 -7.56
C THR A 182 -5.06 6.15 -8.85
N LEU A 183 -6.36 6.46 -8.78
CA LEU A 183 -7.12 6.96 -9.93
C LEU A 183 -6.61 8.34 -10.38
N LEU A 184 -6.48 9.31 -9.47
CA LEU A 184 -6.03 10.66 -9.81
C LEU A 184 -4.58 10.67 -10.30
N PHE A 185 -3.71 9.86 -9.68
CA PHE A 185 -2.33 9.71 -10.14
C PHE A 185 -2.29 9.12 -11.55
N GLY A 186 -3.00 8.01 -11.78
CA GLY A 186 -3.07 7.36 -13.10
C GLY A 186 -3.66 8.26 -14.19
N VAL A 187 -4.78 8.92 -13.91
CA VAL A 187 -5.40 9.89 -14.83
C VAL A 187 -4.47 11.06 -15.11
N GLY A 188 -3.78 11.58 -14.08
CA GLY A 188 -2.79 12.64 -14.24
C GLY A 188 -1.66 12.25 -15.22
N GLN A 189 -1.29 10.97 -15.27
CA GLN A 189 -0.28 10.49 -16.23
C GLN A 189 -0.79 10.48 -17.70
N LEU A 190 -2.10 10.38 -17.94
CA LEU A 190 -2.66 10.33 -19.31
C LEU A 190 -2.66 11.69 -20.02
N TYR A 191 -2.71 12.77 -19.24
CA TYR A 191 -2.75 14.16 -19.74
C TYR A 191 -1.38 14.85 -19.63
N SER A 192 -0.30 14.06 -19.60
CA SER A 192 1.10 14.50 -19.45
C SER A 192 1.73 14.97 -20.75
#